data_AF-A0A8H7SJF1-F1
#
_entry.id   AF-A0A8H7SJF1-F1
#
_cell.length_a   1.000
_cell.length_b   1.000
_cell.length_c   1.000
_cell.angle_alpha   90.00
_cell.angle_beta   90.00
_cell.angle_gamma   90.00
#
_symmetry.space_group_name_H-M   'P 1'
#
loop_
_entity.id
_entity.type
_entity.pdbx_description
1 polymer ?
#
loop_
_entity_poly.entity_id
_entity_poly.type
_entity_poly.pdbx_seq_one_letter_code
_entity_poly.pdbx_strand_id
1 'polypeptide(L)'
;MPREKKEVVMPSKKSNIIYENWKVYSKAHKLMFRCNEKKAQWYLKRELATLLPKETRSIKLTFEAKGDGHKKGDYMVEDRSNICISCGGDQYLTIHHVVPEMYRHWMPLAVKSKSSRDLLLLCKHCHNGYEDKAMKFKKQCVNRFNIPLEGHGWVYLPHYKVAKKAASALIRSADKIPQDRQQVLKDTVLKFWNEYRKEVKEKEAVHSDKEEEITSGNKGEETVTEETVGDGNEDWDTILEKCSLLEDHFRGSDFIEHGNKVIQQLTKNCVRNDRGQETWPDLEGFIKEWRQHFLDHIDPKFLSELWTVDGDIYTR
;
A
#
# COMPACT_ATOMS: atom_id res chain seq x y z
N MET A 1 -24.42 23.65 -8.74
CA MET A 1 -23.31 24.60 -9.04
C MET A 1 -22.08 23.81 -9.46
N PRO A 2 -21.33 24.20 -10.51
CA PRO A 2 -20.12 23.49 -10.89
C PRO A 2 -19.08 23.65 -9.78
N ARG A 3 -18.57 22.52 -9.28
CA ARG A 3 -17.56 22.45 -8.22
C ARG A 3 -16.31 23.19 -8.72
N GLU A 4 -16.00 24.33 -8.11
CA GLU A 4 -14.73 25.02 -8.37
C GLU A 4 -13.59 24.03 -8.19
N LYS A 5 -12.73 23.91 -9.20
CA LYS A 5 -11.49 23.15 -9.11
C LYS A 5 -10.62 23.83 -8.05
N LYS A 6 -10.74 23.41 -6.80
CA LYS A 6 -9.74 23.73 -5.78
C LYS A 6 -8.42 23.21 -6.30
N GLU A 7 -7.50 24.13 -6.55
CA GLU A 7 -6.14 23.81 -6.94
C GLU A 7 -5.52 23.02 -5.79
N VAL A 8 -5.34 21.71 -6.00
CA VAL A 8 -4.71 20.84 -5.01
C VAL A 8 -3.22 21.16 -5.05
N VAL A 9 -2.82 22.17 -4.30
CA VAL A 9 -1.40 22.43 -4.04
C VAL A 9 -0.94 21.33 -3.09
N MET A 10 -0.38 20.26 -3.66
CA MET A 10 0.33 19.27 -2.88
C MET A 10 1.51 19.98 -2.20
N PRO A 11 1.63 19.95 -0.87
CA PRO A 11 2.79 20.52 -0.21
C PRO A 11 4.01 19.74 -0.68
N SER A 12 4.77 20.34 -1.59
CA SER A 12 6.10 19.90 -1.97
C SER A 12 6.90 19.77 -0.67
N LYS A 13 7.40 18.57 -0.36
CA LYS A 13 8.45 18.46 0.66
C LYS A 13 9.51 19.51 0.32
N LYS A 14 9.92 20.32 1.30
CA LYS A 14 10.89 21.42 1.15
C LYS A 14 12.27 20.98 0.61
N SER A 15 12.50 19.68 0.45
CA SER A 15 13.76 19.12 -0.01
C SER A 15 13.51 18.03 -1.05
N ASN A 16 14.14 18.17 -2.21
CA ASN A 16 14.24 17.13 -3.25
C ASN A 16 15.26 16.03 -2.90
N ILE A 17 15.86 16.08 -1.70
CA ILE A 17 16.87 15.10 -1.25
C ILE A 17 16.15 13.92 -0.60
N ILE A 18 16.25 12.75 -1.24
CA ILE A 18 15.70 11.47 -0.77
C ILE A 18 16.79 10.64 -0.09
N TYR A 19 17.95 10.48 -0.73
CA TYR A 19 19.14 9.87 -0.17
C TYR A 19 20.00 10.93 0.50
N GLU A 20 19.97 10.96 1.82
CA GLU A 20 20.82 11.85 2.63
C GLU A 20 22.20 11.23 2.95
N ASN A 21 22.33 9.92 2.70
CA ASN A 21 23.57 9.13 2.75
C ASN A 21 24.36 9.18 4.07
N TRP A 22 23.69 9.32 5.22
CA TRP A 22 24.38 9.24 6.51
C TRP A 22 25.09 7.91 6.69
N LYS A 23 26.36 7.94 7.10
CA LYS A 23 27.17 6.75 7.35
C LYS A 23 27.06 6.33 8.80
N VAL A 24 26.78 5.05 9.03
CA VAL A 24 26.75 4.47 10.38
C VAL A 24 27.86 3.45 10.51
N TYR A 25 28.80 3.73 11.40
CA TYR A 25 29.96 2.89 11.69
C TYR A 25 29.74 2.08 12.97
N SER A 26 30.29 0.86 13.00
CA SER A 26 30.34 0.04 14.21
C SER A 26 31.31 0.61 15.25
N LYS A 27 31.30 0.05 16.46
CA LYS A 27 32.27 0.38 17.51
C LYS A 27 33.73 0.11 17.07
N ALA A 28 33.94 -0.92 16.26
CA ALA A 28 35.22 -1.24 15.61
C ALA A 28 35.52 -0.41 14.34
N HIS A 29 34.74 0.64 14.06
CA HIS A 29 34.95 1.57 12.93
C HIS A 29 34.74 0.94 11.53
N LYS A 30 33.92 -0.12 11.45
CA LYS A 30 33.47 -0.70 10.17
C LYS A 30 32.20 0.01 9.70
N LEU A 31 32.15 0.43 8.43
CA LEU A 31 30.91 0.97 7.84
C LEU A 31 29.84 -0.12 7.78
N MET A 32 28.75 0.06 8.52
CA MET A 32 27.69 -0.96 8.63
C MET A 32 26.59 -0.78 7.60
N PHE A 33 26.07 0.44 7.46
CA PHE A 33 24.96 0.78 6.56
C PHE A 33 24.84 2.29 6.37
N ARG A 34 23.98 2.69 5.43
CA ARG A 34 23.55 4.08 5.26
C ARG A 34 22.13 4.33 5.74
N CYS A 35 21.86 5.56 6.18
CA CYS A 35 20.53 5.96 6.61
C CYS A 35 20.19 7.41 6.25
N ASN A 36 18.98 7.81 6.60
CA ASN A 36 18.53 9.19 6.55
C ASN A 36 18.91 9.95 7.83
N GLU A 37 18.87 11.28 7.75
CA GLU A 37 19.15 12.21 8.84
C GLU A 37 18.28 11.88 10.06
N LYS A 38 16.98 11.64 9.85
CA LYS A 38 16.05 11.30 10.94
C LYS A 38 16.52 10.09 11.76
N LYS A 39 17.02 9.03 11.11
CA LYS A 39 17.53 7.84 11.80
C LYS A 39 18.87 8.13 12.47
N ALA A 40 19.77 8.88 11.83
CA ALA A 40 21.04 9.27 12.45
C ALA A 40 20.82 10.09 13.73
N GLN A 41 19.94 11.09 13.67
CA GLN A 41 19.57 11.92 14.81
C GLN A 41 18.89 11.12 15.92
N TRP A 42 18.09 10.11 15.58
CA TRP A 42 17.51 9.20 16.58
C TRP A 42 18.60 8.47 17.40
N TYR A 43 19.68 8.02 16.76
CA TYR A 43 20.80 7.39 17.48
C TYR A 43 21.55 8.41 18.37
N LEU A 44 21.82 9.60 17.84
CA LEU A 44 22.53 10.66 18.57
C LEU A 44 21.76 11.13 19.81
N LYS A 45 20.46 11.41 19.67
CA LYS A 45 19.60 11.88 20.76
C LYS A 45 19.47 10.87 21.90
N ARG A 46 19.66 9.58 21.61
CA ARG A 46 19.61 8.48 22.59
C ARG A 46 20.99 8.06 23.10
N GLU A 47 22.05 8.78 22.74
CA GLU A 47 23.42 8.46 23.13
C GLU A 47 23.88 7.05 22.68
N LEU A 48 23.23 6.52 21.63
CA LEU A 48 23.55 5.23 21.02
C LEU A 48 24.65 5.34 19.96
N ALA A 49 25.01 6.56 19.59
CA ALA A 49 26.10 6.86 18.66
C ALA A 49 26.72 8.22 18.98
N THR A 50 27.95 8.44 18.53
CA THR A 50 28.64 9.72 18.56
C THR A 50 28.92 10.22 17.14
N LEU A 51 28.96 11.54 16.94
CA LEU A 51 29.40 12.14 15.69
C LEU A 51 30.88 11.86 15.44
N LEU A 52 31.25 11.58 14.20
CA LEU A 52 32.65 11.46 13.79
C LEU A 52 33.19 12.84 13.37
N PRO A 53 34.22 13.40 14.04
CA PRO A 53 34.66 14.78 13.80
C PRO A 53 35.21 15.04 12.39
N LYS A 54 35.80 14.02 11.77
CA LYS A 54 36.51 14.12 10.50
C LYS A 54 35.66 13.77 9.28
N GLU A 55 34.44 13.27 9.48
CA GLU A 55 33.58 12.81 8.40
C GLU A 55 32.21 13.49 8.48
N THR A 56 31.80 14.14 7.38
CA THR A 56 30.47 14.73 7.30
C THR A 56 29.39 13.64 7.33
N ARG A 57 28.26 13.93 7.98
CA ARG A 57 27.09 13.03 8.08
C ARG A 57 27.45 11.60 8.49
N SER A 58 28.29 11.47 9.51
CA SER A 58 28.82 10.18 9.93
C SER A 58 28.71 10.01 11.43
N ILE A 59 28.13 8.89 11.86
CA ILE A 59 28.00 8.51 13.27
C ILE A 59 28.67 7.16 13.54
N LYS A 60 29.17 6.99 14.76
CA LYS A 60 29.77 5.75 15.25
C LYS A 60 28.96 5.22 16.42
N LEU A 61 28.50 3.97 16.34
CA LEU A 61 27.77 3.32 17.41
C LEU A 61 28.64 3.18 18.67
N THR A 62 28.03 3.39 19.84
CA THR A 62 28.70 3.25 21.16
C THR A 62 28.69 1.82 21.70
N PHE A 63 27.89 0.94 21.08
CA PHE A 63 27.67 -0.45 21.49
C PHE A 63 28.00 -1.43 20.36
N GLU A 64 28.17 -2.71 20.72
CA GLU A 64 28.31 -3.79 19.74
C GLU A 64 26.94 -4.19 19.18
N ALA A 65 26.73 -3.94 17.89
CA ALA A 65 25.48 -4.26 17.23
C ALA A 65 25.33 -5.78 17.02
N LYS A 66 24.09 -6.26 17.01
CA LYS A 66 23.79 -7.63 16.59
C LYS A 66 23.96 -7.74 15.08
N GLY A 67 24.99 -8.48 14.65
CA GLY A 67 25.33 -8.71 13.26
C GLY A 67 26.39 -7.77 12.70
N ASP A 68 27.11 -8.24 11.68
CA ASP A 68 28.28 -7.56 11.11
C ASP A 68 27.95 -6.39 10.17
N GLY A 69 26.67 -6.09 9.95
CA GLY A 69 26.23 -5.15 8.92
C GLY A 69 26.53 -5.67 7.51
N HIS A 70 26.63 -4.74 6.55
CA HIS A 70 26.92 -5.08 5.15
C HIS A 70 28.42 -5.33 4.93
N LYS A 71 28.74 -6.08 3.86
CA LYS A 71 30.13 -6.32 3.45
C LYS A 71 30.72 -5.02 2.89
N LYS A 72 32.04 -4.86 2.98
CA LYS A 72 32.75 -3.78 2.29
C LYS A 72 32.55 -3.97 0.78
N GLY A 73 32.18 -2.91 0.07
CA GLY A 73 31.86 -2.99 -1.35
C GLY A 73 30.52 -3.69 -1.63
N ASP A 74 29.58 -3.69 -0.68
CA ASP A 74 28.18 -4.05 -0.96
C ASP A 74 27.39 -2.82 -1.42
N TYR A 75 26.44 -3.01 -2.33
CA TYR A 75 25.54 -1.94 -2.81
C TYR A 75 24.86 -1.15 -1.68
N MET A 76 24.61 -1.78 -0.52
CA MET A 76 23.91 -1.14 0.59
C MET A 76 24.77 -0.17 1.41
N VAL A 77 26.09 -0.12 1.16
CA VAL A 77 27.02 0.83 1.79
C VAL A 77 27.53 1.90 0.80
N GLU A 78 27.07 1.88 -0.44
CA GLU A 78 27.41 2.91 -1.44
C GLU A 78 26.63 4.20 -1.24
N ASP A 79 27.25 5.33 -1.57
CA ASP A 79 26.56 6.61 -1.69
C ASP A 79 25.60 6.55 -2.88
N ARG A 80 24.36 7.02 -2.70
CA ARG A 80 23.37 7.05 -3.77
C ARG A 80 23.07 8.47 -4.21
N SER A 81 22.99 8.66 -5.52
CA SER A 81 22.62 9.94 -6.14
C SER A 81 21.10 10.12 -6.13
N ASN A 82 20.65 11.36 -5.91
CA ASN A 82 19.23 11.73 -5.99
C ASN A 82 18.83 12.01 -7.44
N ILE A 83 18.91 10.99 -8.28
CA ILE A 83 18.56 11.06 -9.71
C ILE A 83 17.73 9.83 -10.09
N CYS A 84 16.99 9.93 -11.18
CA CYS A 84 16.33 8.80 -11.80
C CYS A 84 17.39 7.84 -12.36
N ILE A 85 17.34 6.58 -11.95
CA ILE A 85 18.33 5.58 -12.38
C ILE A 85 18.26 5.24 -13.87
N SER A 86 17.16 5.60 -14.55
CA SER A 86 16.96 5.35 -15.99
C SER A 86 17.46 6.54 -16.83
N CYS A 87 16.92 7.73 -16.61
CA CYS A 87 17.21 8.90 -17.45
C CYS A 87 18.19 9.92 -16.84
N GLY A 88 18.55 9.80 -15.57
CA GLY A 88 19.45 10.73 -14.88
C GLY A 88 18.81 12.04 -14.40
N GLY A 89 17.52 12.28 -14.69
CA GLY A 89 16.82 13.48 -14.23
C GLY A 89 16.62 13.52 -12.71
N ASP A 90 16.62 14.70 -12.11
CA ASP A 90 16.56 14.93 -10.66
C ASP A 90 15.22 15.52 -10.17
N GLN A 91 14.28 15.74 -11.09
CA GLN A 91 12.96 16.30 -10.80
C GLN A 91 11.88 15.22 -10.68
N TYR A 92 10.89 15.48 -9.82
CA TYR A 92 9.71 14.61 -9.61
C TYR A 92 10.09 13.15 -9.34
N LEU A 93 11.12 12.95 -8.53
CA LEU A 93 11.61 11.64 -8.13
C LEU A 93 10.59 10.94 -7.23
N THR A 94 10.47 9.65 -7.47
CA THR A 94 9.62 8.72 -6.74
C THR A 94 10.44 7.48 -6.39
N ILE A 95 10.09 6.83 -5.29
CA ILE A 95 10.70 5.56 -4.90
C ILE A 95 9.85 4.44 -5.52
N HIS A 96 10.47 3.63 -6.37
CA HIS A 96 9.86 2.48 -7.01
C HIS A 96 10.28 1.20 -6.30
N HIS A 97 9.30 0.31 -6.05
CA HIS A 97 9.51 -1.02 -5.51
C HIS A 97 9.69 -2.02 -6.66
N VAL A 98 10.93 -2.46 -6.90
CA VAL A 98 11.25 -3.41 -7.98
C VAL A 98 10.44 -4.70 -7.86
N VAL A 99 10.36 -5.23 -6.63
CA VAL A 99 9.40 -6.27 -6.28
C VAL A 99 8.13 -5.58 -5.76
N PRO A 100 6.97 -5.73 -6.41
CA PRO A 100 5.77 -4.99 -6.05
C PRO A 100 5.36 -5.17 -4.58
N GLU A 101 4.92 -4.07 -3.96
CA GLU A 101 4.56 -4.05 -2.54
C GLU A 101 3.44 -5.05 -2.20
N MET A 102 2.52 -5.29 -3.14
CA MET A 102 1.45 -6.28 -2.97
C MET A 102 1.97 -7.69 -2.69
N TYR A 103 3.18 -8.05 -3.17
CA TYR A 103 3.82 -9.33 -2.86
C TYR A 103 4.70 -9.19 -1.63
N ARG A 104 5.50 -8.11 -1.57
CA ARG A 104 6.48 -7.88 -0.51
C ARG A 104 5.85 -7.86 0.88
N HIS A 105 4.65 -7.29 1.00
CA HIS A 105 3.91 -7.22 2.26
C HIS A 105 3.76 -8.59 2.94
N TRP A 106 3.51 -9.63 2.13
CA TRP A 106 3.23 -11.00 2.59
C TRP A 106 4.48 -11.87 2.76
N MET A 107 5.65 -11.43 2.26
CA MET A 107 6.89 -12.21 2.33
C MET A 107 7.36 -12.46 3.78
N PRO A 108 8.09 -13.58 4.04
CA PRO A 108 8.71 -13.85 5.33
C PRO A 108 9.62 -12.70 5.79
N LEU A 109 9.69 -12.49 7.11
CA LEU A 109 10.46 -11.39 7.69
C LEU A 109 11.94 -11.42 7.29
N ALA A 110 12.52 -12.62 7.18
CA ALA A 110 13.89 -12.85 6.74
C ALA A 110 14.17 -12.31 5.32
N VAL A 111 13.13 -12.13 4.49
CA VAL A 111 13.24 -11.60 3.13
C VAL A 111 12.82 -10.12 3.09
N LYS A 112 11.66 -9.77 3.67
CA LYS A 112 11.11 -8.40 3.49
C LYS A 112 11.86 -7.31 4.24
N SER A 113 12.56 -7.63 5.33
CA SER A 113 13.31 -6.66 6.15
C SER A 113 14.48 -5.99 5.42
N LYS A 114 14.96 -6.52 4.27
CA LYS A 114 15.95 -5.90 3.38
C LYS A 114 15.34 -5.11 2.21
N SER A 115 14.30 -4.32 2.45
CA SER A 115 13.58 -3.61 1.38
C SER A 115 14.40 -2.60 0.60
N SER A 116 15.33 -1.92 1.25
CA SER A 116 16.08 -0.81 0.65
C SER A 116 16.99 -1.17 -0.52
N ARG A 117 17.27 -2.46 -0.77
CA ARG A 117 17.98 -2.89 -1.99
C ARG A 117 17.10 -2.71 -3.22
N ASP A 118 15.83 -3.10 -3.12
CA ASP A 118 14.87 -3.13 -4.22
C ASP A 118 14.00 -1.86 -4.27
N LEU A 119 14.45 -0.79 -3.62
CA LEU A 119 13.86 0.55 -3.65
C LEU A 119 14.76 1.50 -4.43
N LEU A 120 14.34 1.85 -5.64
CA LEU A 120 15.13 2.63 -6.61
C LEU A 120 14.42 3.93 -6.97
N LEU A 121 15.18 4.99 -7.30
CA LEU A 121 14.62 6.28 -7.68
C LEU A 121 14.30 6.34 -9.17
N LEU A 122 13.06 6.68 -9.49
CA LEU A 122 12.60 6.97 -10.84
C LEU A 122 11.90 8.32 -10.87
N CYS A 123 12.09 9.10 -11.94
CA CYS A 123 11.22 10.24 -12.20
C CYS A 123 9.82 9.73 -12.57
N LYS A 124 8.79 10.56 -12.38
CA LYS A 124 7.40 10.21 -12.69
C LYS A 124 7.21 9.63 -14.10
N HIS A 125 7.94 10.13 -15.10
CA HIS A 125 7.86 9.63 -16.47
C HIS A 125 8.33 8.18 -16.59
N CYS A 126 9.57 7.88 -16.17
CA CYS A 126 10.11 6.52 -16.22
C CYS A 126 9.34 5.55 -15.32
N HIS A 127 8.90 6.01 -14.15
CA HIS A 127 8.10 5.19 -13.24
C HIS A 127 6.78 4.76 -13.90
N ASN A 128 6.00 5.71 -14.45
CA ASN A 128 4.76 5.38 -15.14
C ASN A 128 4.99 4.45 -16.34
N GLY A 129 6.04 4.71 -17.13
CA GLY A 129 6.40 3.87 -18.27
C GLY A 129 6.69 2.42 -17.87
N TYR A 130 7.33 2.20 -16.73
CA TYR A 130 7.58 0.86 -16.21
C TYR A 130 6.35 0.23 -15.54
N GLU A 131 5.50 0.99 -14.85
CA GLU A 131 4.28 0.44 -14.23
C GLU A 131 3.36 -0.24 -15.24
N ASP A 132 3.28 0.25 -16.49
CA ASP A 132 2.54 -0.42 -17.56
C ASP A 132 3.11 -1.81 -17.88
N LYS A 133 4.44 -1.96 -17.86
CA LYS A 133 5.13 -3.24 -18.06
C LYS A 133 4.96 -4.15 -16.85
N ALA A 134 5.14 -3.61 -15.64
CA ALA A 134 4.91 -4.32 -14.40
C ALA A 134 3.47 -4.82 -14.28
N MET A 135 2.49 -4.04 -14.75
CA MET A 135 1.08 -4.45 -14.78
C MET A 135 0.85 -5.63 -15.72
N LYS A 136 1.51 -5.68 -16.87
CA LYS A 136 1.47 -6.86 -17.76
C LYS A 136 2.08 -8.08 -17.08
N PHE A 137 3.19 -7.93 -16.36
CA PHE A 137 3.80 -9.04 -15.62
C PHE A 137 2.91 -9.53 -14.45
N LYS A 138 2.29 -8.61 -13.69
CA LYS A 138 1.27 -8.93 -12.68
C LYS A 138 0.12 -9.74 -13.28
N LYS A 139 -0.35 -9.40 -14.49
CA LYS A 139 -1.39 -10.18 -15.19
C LYS A 139 -0.93 -11.59 -15.60
N GLN A 140 0.36 -11.79 -15.91
CA GLN A 140 0.90 -13.13 -16.13
C GLN A 140 0.91 -13.95 -14.83
N CYS A 141 1.19 -13.30 -13.69
CA CYS A 141 1.09 -13.93 -12.38
C CYS A 141 -0.33 -14.42 -12.04
N VAL A 142 -1.39 -13.74 -12.50
CA VAL A 142 -2.78 -14.20 -12.32
C VAL A 142 -2.96 -15.61 -12.85
N ASN A 143 -2.50 -15.86 -14.08
CA ASN A 143 -2.60 -17.18 -14.70
C ASN A 143 -1.65 -18.18 -14.04
N ARG A 144 -0.40 -17.78 -13.77
CA ARG A 144 0.62 -18.66 -13.16
C ARG A 144 0.21 -19.19 -11.80
N PHE A 145 -0.37 -18.34 -10.95
CA PHE A 145 -0.72 -18.69 -9.57
C PHE A 145 -2.21 -18.96 -9.37
N ASN A 146 -3.00 -18.90 -10.44
CA ASN A 146 -4.45 -19.13 -10.46
C ASN A 146 -5.20 -18.28 -9.41
N ILE A 147 -4.94 -16.97 -9.39
CA ILE A 147 -5.64 -16.02 -8.51
C ILE A 147 -5.74 -14.62 -9.14
N PRO A 148 -6.93 -14.00 -9.21
CA PRO A 148 -7.11 -12.64 -9.74
C PRO A 148 -6.29 -11.59 -8.99
N LEU A 149 -5.98 -10.44 -9.62
CA LEU A 149 -5.24 -9.36 -8.97
C LEU A 149 -6.03 -8.71 -7.83
N GLU A 150 -7.36 -8.69 -7.97
CA GLU A 150 -8.31 -8.21 -7.00
C GLU A 150 -8.45 -9.16 -5.81
N GLY A 151 -7.89 -10.38 -5.88
CA GLY A 151 -8.07 -11.44 -4.90
C GLY A 151 -9.27 -12.35 -5.22
N HIS A 152 -9.49 -13.32 -4.34
CA HIS A 152 -10.61 -14.28 -4.38
C HIS A 152 -11.48 -14.11 -3.13
N GLY A 153 -12.74 -14.54 -3.17
CA GLY A 153 -13.64 -14.55 -1.99
C GLY A 153 -14.39 -13.22 -1.81
N TRP A 154 -14.65 -12.51 -2.90
CA TRP A 154 -15.51 -11.32 -2.88
C TRP A 154 -16.97 -11.74 -2.78
N VAL A 155 -17.70 -11.12 -1.86
CA VAL A 155 -19.16 -11.21 -1.80
C VAL A 155 -19.73 -10.00 -2.52
N TYR A 156 -20.49 -10.23 -3.58
CA TYR A 156 -21.09 -9.18 -4.38
C TYR A 156 -22.53 -8.89 -3.93
N LEU A 157 -22.92 -7.62 -3.99
CA LEU A 157 -24.28 -7.15 -3.74
C LEU A 157 -24.85 -6.57 -5.05
N PRO A 158 -25.43 -7.41 -5.95
CA PRO A 158 -25.87 -6.96 -7.27
C PRO A 158 -26.88 -5.80 -7.23
N HIS A 159 -27.79 -5.81 -6.25
CA HIS A 159 -28.80 -4.77 -6.07
C HIS A 159 -28.16 -3.41 -5.70
N TYR A 160 -27.12 -3.42 -4.86
CA TYR A 160 -26.35 -2.24 -4.48
C TYR A 160 -25.59 -1.69 -5.70
N LYS A 161 -24.98 -2.57 -6.50
CA LYS A 161 -24.27 -2.21 -7.73
C LYS A 161 -25.18 -1.49 -8.73
N VAL A 162 -26.39 -2.00 -8.92
CA VAL A 162 -27.37 -1.44 -9.85
C VAL A 162 -27.81 -0.04 -9.39
N ALA A 163 -28.16 0.11 -8.11
CA ALA A 163 -28.54 1.39 -7.53
C ALA A 163 -27.38 2.42 -7.59
N LYS A 164 -26.18 1.99 -7.20
CA LYS A 164 -24.95 2.80 -7.28
C LYS A 164 -24.69 3.33 -8.67
N LYS A 165 -24.75 2.46 -9.69
CA LYS A 165 -24.54 2.85 -11.09
C LYS A 165 -25.62 3.80 -11.57
N ALA A 166 -26.88 3.57 -11.23
CA ALA A 166 -27.99 4.43 -11.61
C ALA A 166 -27.84 5.83 -10.99
N ALA A 167 -27.58 5.90 -9.68
CA ALA A 167 -27.35 7.16 -8.98
C ALA A 167 -26.14 7.92 -9.55
N SER A 168 -25.02 7.23 -9.75
CA SER A 168 -23.80 7.82 -10.32
C SER A 168 -23.97 8.35 -11.74
N ALA A 169 -24.86 7.73 -12.54
CA ALA A 169 -25.17 8.19 -13.89
C ALA A 169 -26.01 9.47 -13.86
N LEU A 170 -27.01 9.53 -12.98
CA LEU A 170 -27.84 10.72 -12.78
C LEU A 170 -27.03 11.91 -12.25
N ILE A 171 -26.12 11.70 -11.30
CA ILE A 171 -25.25 12.77 -10.78
C ILE A 171 -24.32 13.34 -11.86
N ARG A 172 -23.69 12.48 -12.66
CA ARG A 172 -22.59 12.90 -13.54
C ARG A 172 -23.03 13.33 -14.94
N SER A 173 -24.19 12.87 -15.40
CA SER A 173 -24.55 12.99 -16.82
C SER A 173 -26.06 13.02 -17.06
N ALA A 174 -26.88 13.43 -16.09
CA ALA A 174 -28.34 13.53 -16.28
C ALA A 174 -28.72 14.35 -17.52
N ASP A 175 -28.04 15.46 -17.78
CA ASP A 175 -28.22 16.34 -18.93
C ASP A 175 -28.05 15.65 -20.29
N LYS A 176 -27.28 14.56 -20.35
CA LYS A 176 -26.96 13.80 -21.58
C LYS A 176 -27.78 12.52 -21.74
N ILE A 177 -28.61 12.18 -20.76
CA ILE A 177 -29.41 10.95 -20.76
C ILE A 177 -30.82 11.29 -21.26
N PRO A 178 -31.39 10.55 -22.24
CA PRO A 178 -32.78 10.74 -22.67
C PRO A 178 -33.77 10.66 -21.50
N GLN A 179 -34.83 11.47 -21.52
CA GLN A 179 -35.78 11.60 -20.40
C GLN A 179 -36.37 10.26 -19.95
N ASP A 180 -36.78 9.40 -20.89
CA ASP A 180 -37.29 8.06 -20.60
C ASP A 180 -36.28 7.22 -19.81
N ARG A 181 -34.99 7.31 -20.19
CA ARG A 181 -33.93 6.59 -19.51
C ARG A 181 -33.61 7.19 -18.15
N GLN A 182 -33.68 8.51 -17.99
CA GLN A 182 -33.54 9.14 -16.67
C GLN A 182 -34.61 8.63 -15.72
N GLN A 183 -35.86 8.52 -16.17
CA GLN A 183 -36.95 8.02 -15.33
C GLN A 183 -36.69 6.59 -14.85
N VAL A 184 -36.28 5.69 -15.74
CA VAL A 184 -35.92 4.31 -15.36
C VAL A 184 -34.79 4.28 -14.31
N LEU A 185 -33.79 5.15 -14.43
CA LEU A 185 -32.70 5.24 -13.44
C LEU A 185 -33.20 5.80 -12.10
N LYS A 186 -34.09 6.80 -12.11
CA LYS A 186 -34.71 7.34 -10.90
C LYS A 186 -35.51 6.27 -10.17
N ASP A 187 -36.35 5.55 -10.89
CA ASP A 187 -37.17 4.47 -10.34
C ASP A 187 -36.30 3.36 -9.74
N THR A 188 -35.19 3.03 -10.41
CA THR A 188 -34.22 2.05 -9.92
C THR A 188 -33.62 2.47 -8.57
N VAL A 189 -33.23 3.74 -8.42
CA VAL A 189 -32.65 4.27 -7.18
C VAL A 189 -33.71 4.34 -6.08
N LEU A 190 -34.90 4.87 -6.37
CA LEU A 190 -36.00 4.98 -5.41
C LEU A 190 -36.45 3.62 -4.89
N LYS A 191 -36.62 2.65 -5.79
CA LYS A 191 -37.00 1.28 -5.41
C LYS A 191 -35.98 0.69 -4.44
N PHE A 192 -34.70 0.76 -4.79
CA PHE A 192 -33.62 0.28 -3.93
C PHE A 192 -33.61 1.00 -2.58
N TRP A 193 -33.71 2.33 -2.57
CA TRP A 193 -33.64 3.14 -1.35
C TRP A 193 -34.76 2.79 -0.36
N ASN A 194 -35.96 2.59 -0.88
CA ASN A 194 -37.11 2.20 -0.07
C ASN A 194 -36.97 0.81 0.54
N GLU A 195 -36.45 -0.16 -0.21
CA GLU A 195 -36.15 -1.51 0.29
C GLU A 195 -35.03 -1.47 1.34
N TYR A 196 -33.94 -0.77 1.05
CA TYR A 196 -32.81 -0.58 1.96
C TYR A 196 -33.22 0.04 3.31
N ARG A 197 -34.06 1.09 3.29
CA ARG A 197 -34.55 1.72 4.53
C ARG A 197 -35.40 0.77 5.38
N LYS A 198 -36.17 -0.12 4.77
CA LYS A 198 -36.95 -1.12 5.51
C LYS A 198 -36.03 -2.12 6.20
N GLU A 199 -35.04 -2.65 5.49
CA GLU A 199 -34.08 -3.60 6.04
C GLU A 199 -33.27 -3.03 7.21
N VAL A 200 -32.87 -1.75 7.14
CA VAL A 200 -32.16 -1.07 8.22
C VAL A 200 -33.05 -0.95 9.47
N LYS A 201 -34.29 -0.50 9.31
CA LYS A 201 -35.26 -0.38 10.42
C LYS A 201 -35.57 -1.73 11.08
N GLU A 202 -35.70 -2.79 10.28
CA GLU A 202 -35.93 -4.15 10.79
C GLU A 202 -34.74 -4.66 11.61
N LYS A 203 -33.51 -4.37 11.18
CA LYS A 203 -32.29 -4.75 11.92
C LYS A 203 -32.10 -3.96 13.21
N GLU A 204 -32.47 -2.68 13.21
CA GLU A 204 -32.44 -1.82 14.40
C GLU A 204 -33.46 -2.27 15.45
N ALA A 205 -34.70 -2.61 15.03
CA ALA A 205 -35.74 -3.13 15.92
C ALA A 205 -35.36 -4.49 16.57
N VAL A 206 -34.67 -5.37 15.83
CA VAL A 206 -34.19 -6.66 16.38
C VAL A 206 -33.00 -6.48 17.34
N HIS A 207 -32.27 -5.36 17.26
CA HIS A 207 -31.17 -5.06 18.17
C HIS A 207 -31.66 -4.45 19.48
N SER A 208 -32.71 -3.62 19.46
CA SER A 208 -33.33 -3.06 20.67
C SER A 208 -33.98 -4.12 21.56
N ASP A 209 -34.58 -5.16 20.97
CA ASP A 209 -35.21 -6.24 21.73
C ASP A 209 -34.20 -7.16 22.45
N LYS A 210 -32.90 -7.11 22.09
CA LYS A 210 -31.84 -7.89 22.75
C LYS A 210 -31.17 -7.17 23.92
N GLU A 211 -31.30 -5.84 24.01
CA GLU A 211 -30.80 -5.07 25.15
C GLU A 211 -31.78 -5.10 26.35
N GLU A 212 -33.08 -5.38 26.11
CA GLU A 212 -34.08 -5.49 27.18
C GLU A 212 -34.01 -6.80 28.00
N GLU A 213 -33.30 -7.85 27.54
CA GLU A 213 -33.12 -9.09 28.31
C GLU A 213 -31.89 -9.09 29.25
N ILE A 214 -31.07 -8.02 29.27
CA ILE A 214 -29.89 -7.92 30.15
C ILE A 214 -29.80 -6.56 30.84
N THR A 215 -30.87 -6.05 31.48
CA THR A 215 -30.72 -4.97 32.49
C THR A 215 -31.84 -4.95 33.53
N SER A 216 -31.97 -6.01 34.33
CA SER A 216 -32.51 -5.84 35.68
C SER A 216 -31.41 -5.32 36.62
N GLY A 217 -31.29 -3.99 36.72
CA GLY A 217 -30.65 -3.32 37.85
C GLY A 217 -29.35 -2.57 37.55
N ASN A 218 -29.45 -1.28 37.26
CA ASN A 218 -28.94 -0.22 38.17
C ASN A 218 -29.31 1.17 37.64
N LYS A 219 -29.84 2.01 38.51
CA LYS A 219 -30.04 3.45 38.26
C LYS A 219 -28.69 4.16 38.38
N GLY A 220 -28.28 4.83 37.32
CA GLY A 220 -27.20 5.82 37.32
C GLY A 220 -27.51 6.85 36.23
N GLU A 221 -27.84 8.06 36.64
CA GLU A 221 -28.02 9.22 35.76
C GLU A 221 -26.72 9.52 35.02
N GLU A 222 -26.72 9.39 33.70
CA GLU A 222 -25.81 10.11 32.83
C GLU A 222 -26.60 10.57 31.59
N THR A 223 -26.65 11.88 31.44
CA THR A 223 -27.31 12.63 30.38
C THR A 223 -26.75 12.25 29.01
N VAL A 224 -27.48 11.40 28.29
CA VAL A 224 -27.31 11.16 26.86
C VAL A 224 -27.98 12.33 26.13
N THR A 225 -27.20 13.02 25.29
CA THR A 225 -27.76 13.98 24.33
C THR A 225 -28.64 13.21 23.35
N GLU A 226 -29.95 13.29 23.57
CA GLU A 226 -30.99 12.93 22.61
C GLU A 226 -30.80 13.77 21.34
N GLU A 227 -30.12 13.20 20.33
CA GLU A 227 -30.34 13.67 18.96
C GLU A 227 -31.68 13.12 18.49
N THR A 228 -32.64 14.03 18.53
CA THR A 228 -34.04 13.86 18.15
C THR A 228 -34.21 13.23 16.77
N VAL A 229 -35.04 12.19 16.75
CA VAL A 229 -35.69 11.56 15.60
C VAL A 229 -36.27 12.62 14.65
N GLY A 230 -35.68 12.76 13.47
CA GLY A 230 -36.26 13.49 12.35
C GLY A 230 -37.07 12.55 11.46
N ASP A 231 -38.40 12.58 11.61
CA ASP A 231 -39.31 12.13 10.56
C ASP A 231 -39.23 13.13 9.40
N GLY A 232 -38.84 12.68 8.21
CA GLY A 232 -38.66 13.57 7.06
C GLY A 232 -38.07 12.87 5.85
N ASN A 233 -38.79 12.94 4.74
CA ASN A 233 -38.39 12.43 3.43
C ASN A 233 -36.99 12.93 3.06
N GLU A 234 -35.99 12.06 2.97
CA GLU A 234 -34.63 12.46 2.57
C GLU A 234 -34.68 13.09 1.18
N ASP A 235 -34.03 14.24 1.01
CA ASP A 235 -34.01 14.94 -0.27
C ASP A 235 -33.39 14.08 -1.37
N TRP A 236 -33.88 14.23 -2.60
CA TRP A 236 -33.49 13.42 -3.74
C TRP A 236 -31.98 13.46 -4.02
N ASP A 237 -31.34 14.61 -3.87
CA ASP A 237 -29.89 14.73 -4.10
C ASP A 237 -29.10 13.97 -3.03
N THR A 238 -29.62 13.95 -1.79
CA THR A 238 -29.03 13.17 -0.68
C THR A 238 -29.14 11.67 -0.96
N ILE A 239 -30.28 11.20 -1.45
CA ILE A 239 -30.48 9.79 -1.83
C ILE A 239 -29.49 9.39 -2.93
N LEU A 240 -29.36 10.22 -3.97
CA LEU A 240 -28.41 9.98 -5.05
C LEU A 240 -26.98 9.90 -4.54
N GLU A 241 -26.55 10.84 -3.70
CA GLU A 241 -25.20 10.83 -3.13
C GLU A 241 -24.94 9.55 -2.33
N LYS A 242 -25.84 9.21 -1.39
CA LYS A 242 -25.73 7.99 -0.58
C LYS A 242 -25.70 6.73 -1.44
N CYS A 243 -26.60 6.60 -2.42
CA CYS A 243 -26.59 5.46 -3.34
C CYS A 243 -25.31 5.40 -4.18
N SER A 244 -24.76 6.53 -4.63
CA SER A 244 -23.54 6.57 -5.44
C SER A 244 -22.29 6.09 -4.69
N LEU A 245 -22.32 6.19 -3.36
CA LEU A 245 -21.23 5.80 -2.46
C LEU A 245 -21.37 4.37 -1.90
N LEU A 246 -22.42 3.63 -2.27
CA LEU A 246 -22.63 2.26 -1.78
C LEU A 246 -21.43 1.36 -2.06
N GLU A 247 -21.06 0.55 -1.07
CA GLU A 247 -20.18 -0.60 -1.28
C GLU A 247 -21.01 -1.72 -1.91
N ASP A 248 -20.69 -2.10 -3.15
CA ASP A 248 -21.43 -3.08 -3.94
C ASP A 248 -20.78 -4.48 -3.92
N HIS A 249 -19.74 -4.62 -3.11
CA HIS A 249 -19.02 -5.84 -2.83
C HIS A 249 -18.20 -5.65 -1.55
N PHE A 250 -17.92 -6.73 -0.83
CA PHE A 250 -17.07 -6.73 0.36
C PHE A 250 -16.27 -8.03 0.46
N ARG A 251 -15.27 -8.04 1.34
CA ARG A 251 -14.42 -9.22 1.59
C ARG A 251 -15.21 -10.28 2.36
N GLY A 252 -15.43 -11.44 1.75
CA GLY A 252 -16.06 -12.60 2.40
C GLY A 252 -15.17 -13.28 3.43
N SER A 253 -15.69 -14.33 4.07
CA SER A 253 -14.93 -15.13 5.05
C SER A 253 -13.78 -15.92 4.43
N ASP A 254 -13.89 -16.27 3.15
CA ASP A 254 -12.86 -16.96 2.36
C ASP A 254 -11.97 -15.98 1.57
N PHE A 255 -12.06 -14.67 1.85
CA PHE A 255 -11.32 -13.66 1.10
C PHE A 255 -9.81 -13.83 1.25
N ILE A 256 -9.12 -13.83 0.11
CA ILE A 256 -7.66 -13.86 0.06
C ILE A 256 -7.12 -12.92 -1.02
N GLU A 257 -6.19 -12.07 -0.62
CA GLU A 257 -5.51 -11.16 -1.54
C GLU A 257 -4.58 -11.92 -2.49
N HIS A 258 -4.46 -11.41 -3.72
CA HIS A 258 -3.56 -11.95 -4.74
C HIS A 258 -2.15 -12.22 -4.18
N GLY A 259 -1.56 -11.18 -3.58
CA GLY A 259 -0.21 -11.24 -3.03
C GLY A 259 -0.05 -12.28 -1.94
N ASN A 260 -1.04 -12.40 -1.04
CA ASN A 260 -1.03 -13.40 0.03
C ASN A 260 -0.98 -14.81 -0.56
N LYS A 261 -1.90 -15.14 -1.47
CA LYS A 261 -1.95 -16.46 -2.10
C LYS A 261 -0.68 -16.79 -2.87
N VAL A 262 -0.14 -15.82 -3.61
CA VAL A 262 1.10 -16.00 -4.38
C VAL A 262 2.26 -16.32 -3.44
N ILE A 263 2.47 -15.51 -2.40
CA ILE A 263 3.53 -15.77 -1.43
C ILE A 263 3.31 -17.10 -0.71
N GLN A 264 2.09 -17.42 -0.28
CA GLN A 264 1.78 -18.73 0.33
C GLN A 264 2.17 -19.91 -0.56
N GLN A 265 2.02 -19.79 -1.88
CA GLN A 265 2.46 -20.82 -2.82
C GLN A 265 3.99 -20.86 -2.94
N LEU A 266 4.63 -19.70 -3.08
CA LEU A 266 6.09 -19.57 -3.21
C LEU A 266 6.86 -19.94 -1.94
N THR A 267 6.20 -19.95 -0.78
CA THR A 267 6.82 -20.31 0.50
C THR A 267 6.49 -21.72 0.98
N LYS A 268 5.77 -22.53 0.18
CA LYS A 268 5.46 -23.94 0.53
C LYS A 268 6.73 -24.77 0.75
N ASN A 269 7.71 -24.58 -0.12
CA ASN A 269 8.97 -25.31 -0.09
C ASN A 269 10.00 -24.50 0.71
N CYS A 270 10.06 -24.73 2.02
CA CYS A 270 11.09 -24.17 2.89
C CYS A 270 12.26 -25.16 3.03
N VAL A 271 13.48 -24.71 2.74
CA VAL A 271 14.70 -25.49 2.91
C VAL A 271 15.68 -24.76 3.81
N ARG A 272 16.51 -25.50 4.54
CA ARG A 272 17.59 -24.95 5.35
C ARG A 272 18.90 -25.02 4.59
N ASN A 273 19.60 -23.90 4.50
CA ASN A 273 20.95 -23.88 3.95
C ASN A 273 21.98 -24.44 4.95
N ASP A 274 23.24 -24.53 4.53
CA ASP A 274 24.37 -25.05 5.34
C ASP A 274 24.58 -24.30 6.67
N ARG A 275 24.01 -23.11 6.81
CA ARG A 275 24.08 -22.27 8.03
C ARG A 275 22.85 -22.44 8.91
N GLY A 276 21.96 -23.37 8.58
CA GLY A 276 20.69 -23.62 9.29
C GLY A 276 19.62 -22.57 9.06
N GLN A 277 19.82 -21.63 8.12
CA GLN A 277 18.88 -20.56 7.81
C GLN A 277 17.80 -21.04 6.83
N GLU A 278 16.55 -20.70 7.12
CA GLU A 278 15.40 -20.97 6.26
C GLU A 278 15.43 -20.13 4.99
N THR A 279 15.16 -20.80 3.87
CA THR A 279 15.18 -20.25 2.51
C THR A 279 14.04 -20.85 1.70
N TRP A 280 13.58 -20.11 0.68
CA TRP A 280 12.44 -20.46 -0.17
C TRP A 280 12.86 -20.30 -1.63
N PRO A 281 13.34 -21.38 -2.29
CA PRO A 281 13.87 -21.31 -3.65
C PRO A 281 12.89 -20.74 -4.68
N ASP A 282 11.60 -21.08 -4.56
CA ASP A 282 10.56 -20.57 -5.45
C ASP A 282 10.36 -19.05 -5.27
N LEU A 283 10.36 -18.57 -4.02
CA LEU A 283 10.29 -17.14 -3.71
C LEU A 283 11.54 -16.39 -4.19
N GLU A 284 12.72 -16.98 -4.06
CA GLU A 284 13.95 -16.39 -4.60
C GLU A 284 13.89 -16.25 -6.11
N GLY A 285 13.45 -17.30 -6.81
CA GLY A 285 13.23 -17.28 -8.25
C GLY A 285 12.28 -16.15 -8.64
N PHE A 286 11.15 -16.03 -7.94
CA PHE A 286 10.18 -14.96 -8.19
C PHE A 286 10.76 -13.55 -7.97
N ILE A 287 11.57 -13.34 -6.92
CA ILE A 287 12.24 -12.05 -6.69
C ILE A 287 13.22 -11.74 -7.81
N LYS A 288 14.01 -12.73 -8.24
CA LYS A 288 14.98 -12.58 -9.33
C LYS A 288 14.29 -12.30 -10.66
N GLU A 289 13.17 -12.95 -10.95
CA GLU A 289 12.34 -12.66 -12.12
C GLU A 289 11.87 -11.20 -12.12
N TRP A 290 11.41 -10.66 -10.99
CA TRP A 290 11.03 -9.24 -10.88
C TRP A 290 12.22 -8.29 -11.08
N ARG A 291 13.38 -8.63 -10.52
CA ARG A 291 14.61 -7.84 -10.72
C ARG A 291 15.06 -7.85 -12.18
N GLN A 292 15.05 -9.01 -12.82
CA GLN A 292 15.41 -9.14 -14.24
C GLN A 292 14.41 -8.39 -15.12
N HIS A 293 13.11 -8.62 -14.91
CA HIS A 293 12.05 -7.92 -15.63
C HIS A 293 12.18 -6.39 -15.50
N PHE A 294 12.57 -5.90 -14.31
CA PHE A 294 12.85 -4.49 -14.10
C PHE A 294 13.98 -4.00 -15.00
N LEU A 295 15.15 -4.65 -14.97
CA LEU A 295 16.30 -4.29 -15.81
C LEU A 295 15.94 -4.29 -17.30
N ASP A 296 15.24 -5.33 -17.77
CA ASP A 296 14.90 -5.51 -19.18
C ASP A 296 14.02 -4.38 -19.74
N HIS A 297 13.20 -3.76 -18.89
CA HIS A 297 12.19 -2.78 -19.32
C HIS A 297 12.50 -1.35 -18.91
N ILE A 298 13.32 -1.13 -17.88
CA ILE A 298 13.69 0.21 -17.41
C ILE A 298 14.96 0.74 -18.08
N ASP A 299 15.82 -0.15 -18.59
CA ASP A 299 17.14 0.15 -19.18
C ASP A 299 17.92 1.17 -18.32
N PRO A 300 18.37 0.79 -17.11
CA PRO A 300 18.87 1.76 -16.15
C PRO A 300 20.32 2.15 -16.45
N LYS A 301 20.53 3.40 -16.86
CA LYS A 301 21.87 3.94 -17.23
C LYS A 301 22.68 4.45 -16.04
N PHE A 302 22.04 4.69 -14.91
CA PHE A 302 22.64 5.30 -13.72
C PHE A 302 22.46 4.43 -12.47
N LEU A 303 22.13 3.15 -12.63
CA LEU A 303 22.09 2.19 -11.54
C LEU A 303 23.50 1.65 -11.29
N SER A 304 23.88 1.50 -10.02
CA SER A 304 25.17 0.92 -9.64
C SER A 304 25.31 -0.52 -10.15
N GLU A 305 26.49 -0.86 -10.67
CA GLU A 305 26.85 -2.22 -11.09
C GLU A 305 26.79 -3.24 -9.94
N LEU A 306 26.84 -2.76 -8.68
CA LEU A 306 26.68 -3.63 -7.50
C LEU A 306 25.22 -4.00 -7.21
N TRP A 307 24.26 -3.34 -7.87
CA TRP A 307 22.88 -3.79 -7.86
C TRP A 307 22.71 -4.85 -8.94
N THR A 308 22.56 -6.10 -8.51
CA THR A 308 22.41 -7.25 -9.41
C THR A 308 21.15 -8.03 -9.08
N VAL A 309 20.68 -8.80 -10.07
CA VAL A 309 19.55 -9.74 -9.91
C VAL A 309 19.81 -10.70 -8.74
N ASP A 310 21.05 -11.19 -8.64
CA ASP A 310 21.50 -12.11 -7.58
C ASP A 310 21.90 -11.44 -6.26
N GLY A 311 21.63 -10.15 -6.10
CA GLY A 311 21.92 -9.43 -4.86
C GLY A 311 21.26 -10.08 -3.63
N ASP A 312 21.90 -9.98 -2.46
CA ASP A 312 21.45 -10.60 -1.21
C ASP A 312 19.94 -10.41 -0.95
N ILE A 313 19.20 -11.52 -0.79
CA ILE A 313 17.75 -11.54 -0.50
C ILE A 313 17.48 -11.63 1.00
N TYR A 314 18.22 -12.47 1.72
CA TYR A 314 17.96 -12.75 3.13
C TYR A 314 18.71 -11.83 4.08
N THR A 315 18.09 -11.49 5.22
CA THR A 315 18.82 -10.99 6.40
C THR A 315 19.72 -12.06 6.95
N ARG A 316 20.97 -11.69 7.24
CA ARG A 316 21.91 -12.51 8.00
C ARG A 316 21.77 -12.16 9.48
#